data_AF-A0AAW0M6M1-F1
#
_entry.id   AF-A0AAW0M6M1-F1
#
_cell.length_a   1.000
_cell.length_b   1.000
_cell.length_c   1.000
_cell.angle_alpha   90.00
_cell.angle_beta   90.00
_cell.angle_gamma   90.00
#
_symmetry.space_group_name_H-M   'P 1'
#
loop_
_entity.id
_entity.type
_entity.pdbx_description
1 polymer ?
#
loop_
_entity_poly.entity_id
_entity_poly.type
_entity_poly.pdbx_seq_one_letter_code
_entity_poly.pdbx_strand_id
1 'polypeptide(L)'
;MSVCEKDTIQSNGRSCNGIGCCKTTIPSDLDVFTTIIQSMSRASFQRTEDCKYAFLVDQKWFEENLTNHFEVQKMSHVPVVLNWEINANLSSLVMGSNSSHSTCQFANSSSSLGNMSSTFTCSCDSGFEGNPYLGDGCQDMIKHAGRLGQLCLHYGSIGET
;
A
#
# COMPACT_ATOMS: atom_id res chain seq x y z
N MET A 1 5.17 -10.12 14.86
CA MET A 1 5.50 -11.38 14.16
C MET A 1 4.23 -12.22 14.13
N SER A 2 3.76 -12.62 12.95
CA SER A 2 2.56 -13.45 12.80
C SER A 2 3.00 -14.89 12.51
N VAL A 3 2.44 -15.86 13.24
CA VAL A 3 2.72 -17.28 13.02
C VAL A 3 1.59 -17.87 12.17
N CYS A 4 1.94 -18.44 11.02
CA CYS A 4 0.98 -19.12 10.14
C CYS A 4 1.23 -20.62 10.18
N GLU A 5 0.25 -21.37 10.65
CA GLU A 5 0.24 -22.82 10.63
C GLU A 5 -0.31 -23.32 9.29
N LYS A 6 0.31 -24.36 8.73
CA LYS A 6 -0.16 -24.98 7.49
C LYS A 6 -1.37 -25.85 7.83
N ASP A 7 -2.54 -25.54 7.28
CA ASP A 7 -3.71 -26.38 7.49
C ASP A 7 -3.61 -27.70 6.71
N THR A 8 -4.21 -28.75 7.28
CA THR A 8 -4.52 -30.02 6.57
C THR A 8 -6.02 -30.12 6.27
N ILE A 9 -6.82 -29.21 6.83
CA ILE A 9 -8.27 -29.13 6.68
C ILE A 9 -8.59 -27.89 5.84
N GLN A 10 -9.52 -28.02 4.91
CA GLN A 10 -9.89 -26.94 4.01
C GLN A 10 -10.67 -25.88 4.80
N SER A 11 -9.97 -24.90 5.36
CA SER A 11 -10.64 -23.74 5.95
C SER A 11 -11.45 -23.07 4.84
N ASN A 12 -12.73 -22.79 5.11
CA ASN A 12 -13.54 -21.96 4.23
C ASN A 12 -12.79 -20.63 4.13
N GLY A 13 -12.15 -20.35 2.99
CA GLY A 13 -11.05 -19.40 2.79
C GLY A 13 -11.32 -17.92 3.11
N ARG A 14 -12.38 -17.65 3.86
CA ARG A 14 -12.88 -16.36 4.32
C ARG A 14 -12.24 -15.88 5.63
N SER A 15 -11.57 -16.73 6.40
CA SER A 15 -10.90 -16.32 7.65
C SER A 15 -9.38 -16.33 7.50
N CYS A 16 -8.70 -15.25 7.90
CA CYS A 16 -7.24 -15.15 7.87
C CYS A 16 -6.65 -14.97 9.27
N ASN A 17 -6.71 -16.03 10.06
CA ASN A 17 -6.46 -15.97 11.50
C ASN A 17 -5.30 -16.87 11.96
N GLY A 18 -4.32 -17.13 11.11
CA GLY A 18 -3.13 -17.88 11.46
C GLY A 18 -3.09 -19.33 10.97
N ILE A 19 -4.14 -19.81 10.29
CA ILE A 19 -4.15 -21.13 9.66
C ILE A 19 -4.31 -20.95 8.15
N GLY A 20 -3.31 -21.37 7.37
CA GLY A 20 -3.24 -21.20 5.91
C GLY A 20 -2.94 -19.77 5.45
N CYS A 21 -3.32 -18.74 6.21
CA CYS A 21 -2.89 -17.36 5.99
C CYS A 21 -2.85 -16.54 7.29
N CYS A 22 -2.08 -15.46 7.28
CA CYS A 22 -2.01 -14.49 8.37
C CYS A 22 -2.21 -13.07 7.83
N LYS A 23 -2.84 -12.22 8.65
CA LYS A 23 -2.86 -10.77 8.46
C LYS A 23 -2.32 -10.05 9.69
N THR A 24 -1.84 -8.83 9.49
CA THR A 24 -1.45 -7.92 10.56
C THR A 24 -1.65 -6.50 10.08
N THR A 25 -2.01 -5.59 10.99
CA THR A 25 -2.12 -4.17 10.69
C THR A 25 -0.72 -3.55 10.68
N ILE A 26 -0.45 -2.65 9.73
CA ILE A 26 0.79 -1.88 9.71
C ILE A 26 0.77 -0.94 10.91
N PRO A 27 1.74 -1.03 11.85
CA PRO A 27 1.87 -0.05 12.91
C PRO A 27 2.05 1.36 12.35
N SER A 28 1.49 2.35 13.05
CA SER A 28 1.79 3.76 12.75
C SER A 28 3.27 4.06 12.94
N ASP A 29 3.73 5.10 12.27
CA ASP A 29 5.05 5.71 12.48
C ASP A 29 6.25 4.79 12.15
N LEU A 30 6.18 4.14 10.98
CA LEU A 30 7.26 3.31 10.45
C LEU A 30 7.94 3.96 9.25
N ASP A 31 9.27 4.06 9.28
CA ASP A 31 10.07 4.47 8.12
C ASP A 31 10.25 3.33 7.11
N VAL A 32 10.38 2.10 7.61
CA VAL A 32 10.70 0.92 6.81
C VAL A 32 9.87 -0.27 7.28
N PHE A 33 9.24 -0.95 6.32
CA PHE A 33 8.56 -2.22 6.54
C PHE A 33 9.28 -3.33 5.77
N THR A 34 9.73 -4.37 6.48
CA THR A 34 10.40 -5.54 5.88
C THR A 34 9.63 -6.80 6.22
N THR A 35 9.27 -7.59 5.22
CA THR A 35 8.61 -8.88 5.40
C THR A 35 9.57 -10.02 5.10
N ILE A 36 9.64 -10.99 6.02
CA ILE A 36 10.46 -12.19 5.85
C ILE A 36 9.56 -13.40 6.09
N ILE A 37 9.52 -14.32 5.12
CA ILE A 37 8.80 -15.59 5.24
C ILE A 37 9.81 -16.68 5.57
N GLN A 38 9.71 -17.28 6.76
CA GLN A 38 10.60 -18.36 7.19
C GLN A 38 9.79 -19.62 7.52
N SER A 39 10.36 -20.79 7.23
CA SER A 39 9.79 -22.07 7.67
C SER A 39 10.28 -22.40 9.08
N MET A 40 9.37 -22.77 9.98
CA MET A 40 9.72 -23.21 11.34
C MET A 40 10.04 -24.72 11.44
N SER A 41 9.85 -25.52 10.39
CA SER A 41 10.13 -26.96 10.45
C SER A 41 11.63 -27.27 10.28
N ARG A 42 12.17 -28.14 11.15
CA ARG A 42 13.53 -28.72 11.06
C ARG A 42 13.56 -30.08 10.34
N ALA A 43 12.41 -30.55 9.87
CA ALA A 43 12.29 -31.88 9.30
C ALA A 43 12.43 -31.81 7.77
N SER A 44 13.43 -32.53 7.27
CA SER A 44 13.75 -32.75 5.85
C SER A 44 12.65 -33.56 5.15
N PHE A 45 11.44 -33.02 5.08
CA PHE A 45 10.37 -33.59 4.28
C PHE A 45 10.34 -32.90 2.93
N GLN A 46 10.64 -33.67 1.88
CA GLN A 46 10.23 -33.37 0.51
C GLN A 46 8.71 -33.24 0.48
N ARG A 47 8.19 -32.05 0.74
CA ARG A 47 6.82 -31.68 0.40
C ARG A 47 6.93 -30.65 -0.71
N THR A 48 6.07 -30.79 -1.70
CA THR A 48 5.85 -29.78 -2.74
C THR A 48 5.85 -28.39 -2.08
N GLU A 49 6.88 -27.59 -2.39
CA GLU A 49 7.00 -26.23 -1.88
C GLU A 49 5.90 -25.41 -2.54
N ASP A 50 4.72 -25.39 -1.91
CA ASP A 50 3.65 -24.49 -2.31
C ASP A 50 4.18 -23.05 -2.16
N CYS A 51 4.06 -22.25 -3.22
CA CYS A 51 4.54 -20.86 -3.21
C CYS A 51 3.91 -20.09 -2.04
N LYS A 52 4.75 -19.35 -1.31
CA LYS A 52 4.33 -18.48 -0.20
C LYS A 52 4.32 -17.03 -0.69
N TYR A 53 3.31 -16.28 -0.27
CA TYR A 53 3.11 -14.90 -0.70
C TYR A 53 2.97 -14.00 0.52
N ALA A 54 3.51 -12.79 0.41
CA ALA A 54 3.27 -11.71 1.35
C ALA A 54 3.11 -10.40 0.55
N PHE A 55 2.16 -9.58 0.95
CA PHE A 55 1.80 -8.35 0.26
C PHE A 55 1.17 -7.37 1.25
N LEU A 56 1.21 -6.09 0.90
CA LEU A 56 0.41 -5.05 1.54
C LEU A 56 -0.84 -4.81 0.70
N VAL A 57 -1.96 -4.56 1.36
CA VAL A 57 -3.25 -4.38 0.70
C VAL A 57 -4.11 -3.41 1.50
N ASP A 58 -4.95 -2.65 0.80
CA ASP A 58 -6.01 -1.86 1.42
C ASP A 58 -6.95 -2.78 2.23
N GLN A 59 -7.14 -2.45 3.50
CA GLN A 59 -7.88 -3.31 4.43
C GLN A 59 -9.34 -3.47 3.98
N LYS A 60 -9.97 -2.37 3.56
CA LYS A 60 -11.38 -2.38 3.18
C LYS A 60 -11.58 -3.18 1.91
N TRP A 61 -10.74 -2.96 0.89
CA TRP A 61 -10.76 -3.72 -0.34
C TRP A 61 -10.55 -5.21 -0.08
N PHE A 62 -9.59 -5.57 0.77
CA PHE A 62 -9.31 -6.97 1.12
C PHE A 62 -10.51 -7.65 1.78
N GLU A 63 -11.23 -6.96 2.65
CA GLU A 63 -12.39 -7.51 3.37
C GLU A 63 -13.67 -7.54 2.53
N GLU A 64 -13.85 -6.59 1.61
CA GLU A 64 -15.08 -6.45 0.79
C GLU A 64 -15.02 -7.20 -0.54
N ASN A 65 -13.84 -7.34 -1.17
CA ASN A 65 -13.71 -7.90 -2.52
C ASN A 65 -13.31 -9.38 -2.53
N LEU A 66 -12.80 -9.93 -1.43
CA LEU A 66 -12.32 -11.30 -1.38
C LEU A 66 -13.23 -12.17 -0.51
N THR A 67 -13.94 -13.09 -1.14
CA THR A 67 -14.69 -14.13 -0.40
C THR A 67 -13.75 -15.26 0.05
N ASN A 68 -12.69 -15.50 -0.73
CA ASN A 68 -11.62 -16.44 -0.45
C ASN A 68 -10.26 -15.73 -0.58
N HIS A 69 -9.55 -15.55 0.53
CA HIS A 69 -8.28 -14.83 0.56
C HIS A 69 -7.17 -15.49 -0.28
N PHE A 70 -7.29 -16.79 -0.61
CA PHE A 70 -6.34 -17.48 -1.49
C PHE A 70 -6.48 -17.07 -2.96
N GLU A 71 -7.54 -16.37 -3.36
CA GLU A 71 -7.72 -15.86 -4.72
C GLU A 71 -6.68 -14.82 -5.12
N VAL A 72 -6.05 -14.16 -4.14
CA VAL A 72 -4.95 -13.22 -4.38
C VAL A 72 -3.80 -13.86 -5.15
N GLN A 73 -3.57 -15.17 -5.02
CA GLN A 73 -2.54 -15.90 -5.76
C GLN A 73 -2.76 -15.89 -7.28
N LYS A 74 -3.98 -15.62 -7.74
CA LYS A 74 -4.36 -15.55 -9.16
C LYS A 74 -4.36 -14.13 -9.68
N MET A 75 -4.14 -13.14 -8.82
CA MET A 75 -4.17 -11.72 -9.17
C MET A 75 -2.78 -11.23 -9.56
N SER A 76 -2.71 -10.34 -10.55
CA SER A 76 -1.44 -9.73 -10.95
C SER A 76 -1.00 -8.60 -10.01
N HIS A 77 -1.95 -7.96 -9.35
CA HIS A 77 -1.73 -6.88 -8.39
C HIS A 77 -2.88 -6.83 -7.39
N VAL A 78 -2.63 -6.20 -6.23
CA VAL A 78 -3.61 -5.86 -5.22
C VAL A 78 -3.48 -4.37 -4.89
N PRO A 79 -4.58 -3.66 -4.60
CA PRO A 79 -4.52 -2.25 -4.29
C PRO A 79 -3.91 -2.02 -2.91
N VAL A 80 -3.09 -0.98 -2.78
CA VAL A 80 -2.51 -0.56 -1.50
C VAL A 80 -2.73 0.94 -1.33
N VAL A 81 -3.12 1.31 -0.11
CA VAL A 81 -3.29 2.69 0.33
C VAL A 81 -2.43 2.85 1.58
N LEU A 82 -1.56 3.85 1.59
CA LEU A 82 -0.68 4.15 2.71
C LEU A 82 -0.84 5.61 3.08
N ASN A 83 -0.98 5.87 4.38
CA ASN A 83 -0.90 7.21 4.93
C ASN A 83 0.54 7.41 5.38
N TRP A 84 1.21 8.43 4.83
CA TRP A 84 2.58 8.76 5.18
C TRP A 84 2.73 10.24 5.48
N GLU A 85 3.75 10.55 6.26
CA GLU A 85 4.25 11.89 6.48
C GLU A 85 5.72 11.93 6.05
N ILE A 86 6.10 12.94 5.27
CA ILE A 86 7.48 13.06 4.79
C ILE A 86 8.23 14.05 5.68
N ASN A 87 9.49 13.75 5.99
CA ASN A 87 10.34 14.67 6.74
C ASN A 87 10.47 16.00 5.99
N ALA A 88 10.17 17.12 6.63
CA ALA A 88 10.25 18.44 6.02
C ALA A 88 11.66 18.77 5.46
N ASN A 89 12.72 18.17 6.00
CA ASN A 89 14.07 18.32 5.47
C ASN A 89 14.25 17.69 4.08
N LEU A 90 13.39 16.75 3.69
CA LEU A 90 13.36 16.10 2.38
C LEU A 90 12.46 16.83 1.37
N SER A 91 11.83 17.95 1.77
CA SER A 91 10.91 18.71 0.91
C SER A 91 11.54 19.13 -0.43
N SER A 92 12.84 19.43 -0.45
CA SER A 92 13.56 19.79 -1.68
C SER A 92 13.62 18.66 -2.72
N LEU A 93 13.52 17.39 -2.30
CA LEU A 93 13.50 16.23 -3.20
C LEU A 93 12.14 16.04 -3.87
N VAL A 94 11.07 16.50 -3.21
CA VAL A 94 9.69 16.37 -3.68
C VAL A 94 9.25 17.62 -4.44
N MET A 95 9.56 18.80 -3.90
CA MET A 95 9.16 20.10 -4.48
C MET A 95 10.19 20.66 -5.48
N GLY A 96 11.25 19.91 -5.78
CA GLY A 96 12.37 20.37 -6.61
C GLY A 96 12.07 20.51 -8.11
N SER A 97 10.89 20.13 -8.57
CA SER A 97 10.54 20.17 -9.99
C SER A 97 9.10 20.65 -10.20
N ASN A 98 8.90 21.97 -10.32
CA ASN A 98 7.72 22.59 -10.95
C ASN A 98 6.42 21.79 -10.85
N SER A 99 6.03 21.37 -9.63
CA SER A 99 4.75 20.68 -9.42
C SER A 99 3.65 21.74 -9.45
N SER A 100 3.45 22.26 -10.65
CA SER A 100 2.29 23.07 -10.96
C SER A 100 1.12 22.16 -10.62
N HIS A 101 0.20 22.63 -9.79
CA HIS A 101 -1.03 21.94 -9.40
C HIS A 101 -0.99 20.99 -8.19
N SER A 102 -0.02 21.17 -7.29
CA SER A 102 -0.08 20.56 -5.95
C SER A 102 0.23 21.58 -4.84
N THR A 103 -0.40 21.37 -3.68
CA THR A 103 -0.18 22.16 -2.48
C THR A 103 0.36 21.27 -1.38
N CYS A 104 1.45 21.68 -0.74
CA CYS A 104 2.04 20.97 0.40
C CYS A 104 1.83 21.73 1.70
N GLN A 105 1.37 21.01 2.73
CA GLN A 105 1.13 21.51 4.07
C GLN A 105 2.21 20.98 5.00
N PHE A 106 2.79 21.87 5.79
CA PHE A 106 3.79 21.52 6.80
C PHE A 106 3.11 21.44 8.17
N ALA A 107 3.42 20.39 8.91
CA ALA A 107 2.98 20.19 10.27
C ALA A 107 4.19 20.06 11.20
N ASN A 108 4.07 20.56 12.43
CA ASN A 108 4.99 20.16 13.48
C ASN A 108 4.63 18.73 13.86
N SER A 109 5.55 17.80 13.64
CA SER A 109 5.30 16.40 13.96
C SER A 109 5.18 16.25 15.47
N SER A 110 4.03 15.76 15.92
CA SER A 110 3.81 15.32 17.30
C SER A 110 4.42 13.94 17.57
N SER A 111 5.11 13.37 16.58
CA SER A 111 5.68 12.03 16.61
C SER A 111 6.63 11.88 17.79
N SER A 112 6.39 10.84 18.58
CA SER A 112 7.30 10.33 19.61
C SER A 112 8.62 9.80 19.05
N LEU A 113 8.82 9.85 17.72
CA LEU A 113 10.06 9.53 17.05
C LEU A 113 11.01 10.73 17.00
N GLY A 114 12.19 10.52 17.57
CA GLY A 114 13.26 11.50 17.62
C GLY A 114 13.59 12.13 16.26
N ASN A 115 14.00 13.39 16.32
CA ASN A 115 14.56 14.22 15.24
C ASN A 115 13.67 14.51 14.01
N MET A 116 12.40 14.14 13.97
CA MET A 116 11.44 14.85 13.11
C MET A 116 10.87 16.01 13.93
N SER A 117 11.33 17.24 13.63
CA SER A 117 10.71 18.46 14.19
C SER A 117 9.50 18.91 13.36
N SER A 118 9.42 18.47 12.11
CA SER A 118 8.38 18.85 11.17
C SER A 118 8.24 17.83 10.05
N THR A 119 7.00 17.61 9.63
CA THR A 119 6.60 16.78 8.50
C THR A 119 5.87 17.63 7.47
N PHE A 120 5.71 17.09 6.27
CA PHE A 120 4.83 17.67 5.26
C PHE A 120 4.06 16.59 4.50
N THR A 121 2.88 16.98 4.04
CA THR A 121 2.02 16.21 3.15
C THR A 121 1.62 17.12 1.99
N CYS A 122 1.46 16.56 0.80
CA CYS A 122 1.06 17.25 -0.41
C CYS A 122 -0.23 16.64 -0.94
N SER A 123 -1.10 17.46 -1.49
CA SER A 123 -2.30 17.04 -2.21
C SER A 123 -2.39 17.77 -3.55
N CYS A 124 -3.07 17.17 -4.52
CA CYS A 124 -3.37 17.85 -5.77
C CYS A 124 -4.35 19.01 -5.54
N ASP A 125 -4.16 20.08 -6.29
CA ASP A 125 -5.07 21.22 -6.30
C ASP A 125 -6.42 20.83 -6.93
N SER A 126 -7.47 21.58 -6.60
CA SER A 126 -8.80 21.35 -7.17
C SER A 126 -8.77 21.36 -8.70
N GLY A 127 -9.30 20.30 -9.32
CA GLY A 127 -9.29 20.09 -10.77
C GLY A 127 -8.13 19.24 -11.30
N PHE A 128 -7.26 18.74 -10.42
CA PHE A 128 -6.13 17.89 -10.77
C PHE A 128 -6.17 16.57 -10.01
N GLU A 129 -5.72 15.51 -10.67
CA GLU A 129 -5.63 14.16 -10.11
C GLU A 129 -4.26 13.55 -10.36
N GLY A 130 -3.83 12.64 -9.49
CA GLY A 130 -2.53 11.98 -9.60
C GLY A 130 -1.89 11.82 -8.22
N ASN A 131 -0.58 11.57 -8.22
CA ASN A 131 0.19 11.47 -6.99
C ASN A 131 1.19 12.63 -6.94
N PRO A 132 1.02 13.60 -6.02
CA PRO A 132 1.83 14.81 -5.97
C PRO A 132 3.32 14.57 -5.64
N TYR A 133 3.68 13.35 -5.22
CA TYR A 133 5.04 12.96 -4.87
C TYR A 133 5.77 12.23 -6.01
N LEU A 134 5.10 11.96 -7.13
CA LEU A 134 5.70 11.36 -8.32
C LEU A 134 6.12 12.43 -9.33
N GLY A 135 7.07 12.10 -10.21
CA GLY A 135 7.55 13.04 -11.23
C GLY A 135 6.47 13.52 -12.21
N ASP A 136 5.48 12.67 -12.52
CA ASP A 136 4.31 13.03 -13.33
C ASP A 136 3.24 13.80 -12.55
N GLY A 137 3.37 13.85 -11.22
CA GLY A 137 2.63 14.71 -10.30
C GLY A 137 1.11 14.67 -10.43
N CYS A 138 0.52 15.85 -10.28
CA CYS A 138 -0.89 16.13 -10.45
C CYS A 138 -1.17 16.58 -11.89
N GLN A 139 -2.12 15.92 -12.55
CA GLN A 139 -2.46 16.13 -13.95
C GLN A 139 -3.86 16.73 -14.10
N ASP A 140 -4.03 17.59 -15.09
CA ASP A 140 -5.29 18.29 -15.36
C ASP A 140 -6.39 17.31 -15.78
N MET A 141 -7.50 17.31 -15.02
CA MET A 141 -8.68 16.49 -15.30
C MET A 141 -9.36 16.87 -16.63
N ILE A 142 -9.20 18.10 -17.12
CA ILE A 142 -9.90 18.63 -18.30
C ILE A 142 -9.52 17.92 -19.60
N LYS A 143 -8.36 17.25 -19.67
CA LYS A 143 -7.94 16.54 -20.89
C LYS A 143 -8.78 15.29 -21.19
N HIS A 144 -9.59 14.82 -20.24
CA HIS A 144 -10.43 13.62 -20.40
C HIS A 144 -11.91 13.91 -20.71
N ALA A 145 -12.37 15.17 -20.64
CA ALA A 145 -13.77 15.52 -20.98
C ALA A 145 -14.04 15.61 -22.49
N GLY A 146 -13.03 15.41 -23.35
CA GLY A 146 -13.08 15.69 -24.79
C GLY A 146 -13.07 14.50 -25.75
N ARG A 147 -13.09 13.24 -25.29
CA ARG A 147 -13.22 12.07 -26.19
C ARG A 147 -14.05 10.96 -25.57
N LEU A 148 -15.26 10.78 -26.11
CA LEU A 148 -16.03 9.54 -26.05
C LEU A 148 -15.13 8.35 -26.42
N GLY A 149 -14.95 7.40 -25.51
CA GLY A 149 -14.27 6.14 -25.78
C GLY A 149 -13.35 5.68 -24.65
N GLN A 150 -13.94 4.99 -23.68
CA GLN A 150 -13.36 3.88 -22.92
C GLN A 150 -11.82 3.80 -22.87
N LEU A 151 -11.23 4.38 -21.83
CA LEU A 151 -9.88 4.04 -21.40
C LEU A 151 -9.86 3.96 -19.88
N CYS A 152 -10.29 2.82 -19.33
CA CYS A 152 -9.97 2.46 -17.95
C CYS A 152 -8.47 2.14 -17.90
N LEU A 153 -7.63 3.17 -17.77
CA LEU A 153 -6.27 2.98 -17.32
C LEU A 153 -6.34 2.74 -15.81
N HIS A 154 -6.45 1.47 -15.41
CA HIS A 154 -6.13 1.05 -14.05
C HIS A 154 -4.62 1.24 -13.84
N TYR A 155 -4.22 2.46 -13.52
CA TYR A 155 -3.03 2.64 -12.71
C TYR A 155 -3.43 2.33 -11.28
N GLY A 156 -2.62 1.52 -10.60
CA GLY A 156 -2.76 1.33 -9.16
C GLY A 156 -2.56 2.67 -8.49
N SER A 157 -3.66 3.39 -8.26
CA SER A 157 -3.65 4.58 -7.44
C SER A 157 -3.26 4.13 -6.04
N ILE A 158 -2.11 4.60 -5.58
CA ILE A 158 -1.89 4.73 -4.15
C ILE A 158 -2.85 5.83 -3.74
N GLY A 159 -4.07 5.44 -3.38
CA GLY A 159 -5.11 6.37 -2.99
C GLY A 159 -4.67 7.05 -1.69
N GLU A 160 -4.79 8.37 -1.63
CA GLU A 160 -4.82 9.09 -0.36
C GLU A 160 -6.29 9.19 0.08
N THR A 161 -6.54 9.11 1.38
CA THR A 161 -7.84 9.43 1.99
C THR A 161 -7.92 10.89 2.37
#